data_AF-A0A920PUN7-F1
#
_entry.id   AF-A0A920PUN7-F1
#
_cell.length_a   1.000
_cell.length_b   1.000
_cell.length_c   1.000
_cell.angle_alpha   90.00
_cell.angle_beta   90.00
_cell.angle_gamma   90.00
#
_symmetry.space_group_name_H-M   'P 1'
#
loop_
_entity.id
_entity.type
_entity.pdbx_description
1 polymer ?
#
loop_
_entity_poly.entity_id
_entity_poly.type
_entity_poly.pdbx_seq_one_letter_code
_entity_poly.pdbx_strand_id
1 'polypeptide(L)' 'MGLNCTDNLLSPGNRANSTIARAIRLILINVFEQRPGLLDRGCMGSPSKHNLCFGEDEENSPWEAFHVSKGFSPEIPL' A
#
# COMPACT_ATOMS: atom_id res chain seq x y z
N MET A 1 -7.95 10.60 -3.32
CA MET A 1 -8.45 9.20 -3.24
C MET A 1 -8.55 8.87 -1.77
N GLY A 2 -9.69 8.46 -1.22
CA GLY A 2 -9.91 8.30 0.24
C GLY A 2 -9.12 7.16 0.89
N LEU A 3 -7.79 7.16 0.72
CA LEU A 3 -6.83 6.30 1.38
C LEU A 3 -6.87 6.58 2.89
N ASN A 4 -6.79 5.52 3.70
CA ASN A 4 -6.42 5.70 5.09
C ASN A 4 -4.90 5.93 5.15
N CYS A 5 -4.48 6.92 5.92
CA CYS A 5 -3.10 7.30 6.17
C CYS A 5 -2.71 7.22 7.66
N THR A 6 -3.68 7.08 8.56
CA THR A 6 -3.50 7.29 9.99
C THR A 6 -3.76 6.00 10.77
N ASP A 7 -4.54 6.08 11.84
CA ASP A 7 -4.75 5.00 12.78
C ASP A 7 -5.36 3.76 12.14
N ASN A 8 -4.98 2.62 12.74
CA ASN A 8 -5.46 1.31 12.35
C ASN A 8 -5.23 1.10 10.84
N LEU A 9 -4.05 1.37 10.32
CA LEU A 9 -3.84 1.43 8.88
C LEU A 9 -4.00 0.08 8.16
N LEU A 10 -3.66 -1.01 8.86
CA LEU A 10 -3.50 -2.36 8.29
C LEU A 10 -4.64 -3.34 8.62
N SER A 11 -5.66 -2.93 9.39
CA SER A 11 -6.67 -3.85 9.97
C SER A 11 -8.16 -3.55 9.69
N PRO A 12 -8.66 -2.29 9.62
CA PRO A 12 -10.09 -1.97 9.54
C PRO A 12 -10.66 -2.01 8.13
N GLY A 13 -9.88 -2.41 7.12
CA GLY A 13 -10.39 -2.61 5.77
C GLY A 13 -10.88 -1.32 5.09
N ASN A 14 -10.05 -0.27 5.07
CA ASN A 14 -10.35 0.90 4.24
C ASN A 14 -10.49 0.47 2.77
N ARG A 15 -11.63 0.81 2.16
CA ARG A 15 -11.98 0.36 0.80
C ARG A 15 -10.92 0.73 -0.24
N ALA A 16 -10.37 1.93 -0.20
CA ALA A 16 -9.38 2.38 -1.17
C ALA A 16 -8.07 1.59 -1.01
N ASN A 17 -7.55 1.53 0.21
CA ASN A 17 -6.35 0.76 0.56
C ASN A 17 -6.48 -0.72 0.13
N SER A 18 -7.58 -1.37 0.51
CA SER A 18 -7.85 -2.78 0.18
C SER A 18 -8.00 -3.01 -1.33
N THR A 19 -8.64 -2.08 -2.05
CA THR A 19 -8.84 -2.20 -3.50
C THR A 19 -7.50 -2.14 -4.25
N ILE A 20 -6.64 -1.18 -3.89
CA ILE A 20 -5.31 -1.03 -4.51
C ILE A 20 -4.44 -2.22 -4.16
N ALA A 21 -4.38 -2.62 -2.89
CA ALA A 21 -3.63 -3.79 -2.45
C ALA A 21 -4.10 -5.07 -3.17
N ARG A 22 -5.42 -5.22 -3.36
CA ARG A 22 -5.98 -6.36 -4.09
C ARG A 22 -5.63 -6.36 -5.56
N ALA A 23 -5.66 -5.20 -6.22
CA ALA A 23 -5.25 -5.05 -7.61
C ALA A 23 -3.77 -5.46 -7.79
N ILE A 24 -2.88 -5.00 -6.91
CA ILE A 24 -1.47 -5.40 -6.89
C ILE A 24 -1.35 -6.91 -6.68
N ARG A 25 -2.08 -7.50 -5.73
CA ARG A 25 -2.04 -8.96 -5.52
C ARG A 25 -2.53 -9.72 -6.75
N LEU A 26 -3.54 -9.24 -7.46
CA LEU A 26 -4.00 -9.84 -8.73
C LEU A 26 -2.90 -9.83 -9.79
N ILE A 27 -2.15 -8.73 -9.92
CA ILE A 27 -1.01 -8.65 -10.84
C ILE A 27 0.05 -9.69 -10.44
N LEU A 28 0.42 -9.75 -9.16
CA LEU A 28 1.43 -10.69 -8.66
C LEU A 28 1.06 -12.16 -8.93
N ILE A 29 -0.20 -12.57 -8.77
CA ILE A 29 -0.60 -13.97 -8.97
C ILE A 29 -0.85 -14.36 -10.43
N ASN A 30 -1.18 -13.39 -11.30
CA ASN A 30 -1.54 -13.65 -12.70
C ASN A 30 -0.39 -13.38 -13.68
N VAL A 31 0.43 -12.36 -13.43
CA VAL A 31 1.56 -11.98 -14.30
C VAL A 31 2.85 -12.64 -13.83
N PHE A 32 3.10 -12.60 -12.52
CA PHE A 32 4.36 -13.06 -11.94
C PHE A 32 4.26 -14.45 -11.31
N GLU A 33 3.12 -15.15 -11.46
CA GLU A 33 2.88 -16.48 -10.88
C GLU A 33 3.23 -16.61 -9.38
N GLN A 34 3.08 -15.53 -8.60
CA GLN A 34 3.39 -15.49 -7.17
C GLN A 34 2.34 -16.24 -6.33
N ARG A 35 2.22 -17.55 -6.59
CA ARG A 35 1.28 -18.50 -6.02
C ARG A 35 1.98 -19.37 -4.95
N PRO A 36 1.25 -19.82 -3.91
CA PRO A 36 1.80 -20.70 -2.88
C PRO A 36 2.48 -21.94 -3.47
N GLY A 37 3.69 -22.25 -3.00
CA GLY A 37 4.45 -23.43 -3.43
C GLY A 37 5.23 -23.25 -4.73
N LEU A 38 5.02 -22.15 -5.47
CA LEU A 38 5.78 -21.81 -6.67
C LEU A 38 6.77 -20.68 -6.38
N LEU A 39 6.31 -19.43 -6.48
CA LEU A 39 7.09 -18.22 -6.20
C LEU A 39 6.73 -17.60 -4.84
N ASP A 40 5.57 -17.95 -4.26
CA ASP A 40 5.25 -17.64 -2.87
C ASP A 40 5.70 -18.80 -1.97
N ARG A 41 6.93 -18.68 -1.42
CA ARG A 41 7.61 -19.72 -0.62
C ARG A 41 7.54 -19.50 0.89
N GLY A 42 6.72 -18.55 1.35
CA GLY A 42 6.51 -18.33 2.78
C GLY A 42 5.78 -19.51 3.42
N CYS A 43 6.29 -20.00 4.55
CA CYS A 43 5.62 -21.05 5.34
C CYS A 43 4.28 -20.55 5.92
N MET A 44 4.25 -19.29 6.36
CA MET A 44 3.05 -18.64 6.88
C MET A 44 2.47 -17.63 5.87
N GLY A 45 1.15 -17.47 5.91
CA GLY A 45 0.48 -16.36 5.25
C GLY A 45 0.91 -15.02 5.85
N SER A 46 0.81 -13.94 5.06
CA SER A 46 1.03 -12.57 5.55
C SER A 46 -0.21 -11.73 5.26
N PRO A 47 -0.69 -10.93 6.24
CA PRO A 47 -1.77 -9.94 6.03
C PRO A 47 -1.45 -8.97 4.88
N SER A 48 -0.16 -8.73 4.63
CA SER A 48 0.31 -7.86 3.55
C SER A 48 -0.11 -8.35 2.17
N LYS A 49 -0.41 -9.64 2.01
CA LYS A 49 -0.88 -10.21 0.74
C LYS A 49 -2.28 -9.73 0.33
N HIS A 50 -3.03 -9.10 1.25
CA HIS A 50 -4.39 -8.61 1.00
C HIS A 50 -4.59 -7.13 1.33
N ASN A 51 -3.79 -6.52 2.21
CA ASN A 51 -4.05 -5.16 2.73
C ASN A 51 -2.79 -4.30 2.93
N LEU A 52 -1.70 -4.48 2.17
CA LEU A 52 -0.54 -3.59 2.26
C LEU A 52 -0.58 -2.48 1.21
N CYS A 53 -1.46 -1.50 1.42
CA CYS A 53 -1.42 -0.22 0.73
C CYS A 53 -1.97 0.83 1.67
N PHE A 54 -1.29 1.96 1.79
CA PHE A 54 -1.68 3.07 2.65
C PHE A 54 -1.04 4.36 2.17
N GLY A 55 -1.68 5.48 2.51
CA GLY A 55 -1.09 6.78 2.27
C GLY A 55 -0.15 7.21 3.40
N GLU A 56 0.64 8.24 3.11
CA GLU A 56 1.45 8.95 4.09
C GLU A 56 0.56 9.92 4.89
N ASP A 57 0.82 10.05 6.19
CA ASP A 57 0.21 11.05 7.06
C ASP A 57 1.05 12.34 7.03
N GLU A 58 0.98 13.07 5.91
CA GLU A 58 1.75 14.31 5.72
C GLU A 58 1.36 15.41 6.73
N GLU A 59 0.11 15.41 7.20
CA GLU A 59 -0.42 16.46 8.08
C GLU A 59 0.09 16.36 9.53
N ASN A 60 0.29 15.13 10.03
CA ASN A 60 0.73 14.89 11.42
C ASN A 60 2.18 14.38 11.51
N SER A 61 2.89 14.24 10.39
CA SER A 61 4.28 13.80 10.36
C SER A 61 5.23 14.92 10.84
N PRO A 62 6.25 14.59 11.67
CA PRO A 62 7.31 15.54 12.03
C PRO A 62 8.33 15.75 10.90
N TRP A 63 8.25 14.97 9.83
CA TRP A 63 9.13 15.04 8.66
C TRP A 63 8.43 15.74 7.49
N GLU A 64 9.22 16.30 6.57
CA GLU A 64 8.69 16.76 5.29
C GLU A 64 8.04 15.60 4.52
N ALA A 65 7.00 15.90 3.73
CA ALA A 65 6.31 14.91 2.92
C ALA A 65 7.30 14.14 2.03
N PHE A 66 7.08 12.82 1.88
CA PHE A 66 8.02 11.93 1.21
C PHE A 66 8.36 12.42 -0.21
N HIS A 67 7.37 12.90 -0.96
CA HIS A 67 7.58 13.40 -2.32
C HIS A 67 8.49 14.63 -2.35
N VAL A 68 8.37 15.54 -1.38
CA VAL A 68 9.25 16.72 -1.23
C VAL A 68 10.68 16.29 -0.92
N SER A 69 10.86 15.30 -0.03
CA SER A 69 12.19 14.73 0.27
C SER A 69 12.88 14.10 -0.95
N LYS A 70 12.09 13.76 -1.99
CA LYS A 70 12.58 13.24 -3.27
C LYS A 70 12.80 14.33 -4.33
N GLY A 71 12.62 15.60 -3.98
CA GLY A 71 12.81 16.75 -4.86
C GLY A 71 11.61 17.07 -5.76
N PHE A 72 10.43 16.52 -5.48
CA PHE A 72 9.21 16.89 -6.19
C PHE A 72 8.57 18.16 -5.59
N SER A 73 7.78 18.85 -6.41
CA SER A 73 7.02 20.02 -5.98
C SER A 73 6.07 19.67 -4.83
N PRO A 74 5.96 20.52 -3.79
CA PRO A 74 5.00 20.33 -2.70
C PRO A 74 3.55 20.51 -3.17
N GLU A 75 3.35 21.22 -4.28
CA GLU A 75 2.03 21.38 -4.90
C GLU A 75 1.81 20.30 -5.95
N ILE A 76 0.70 19.57 -5.81
CA ILE A 76 0.18 18.68 -6.85
C ILE A 76 -0.40 19.58 -7.95
N PRO A 77 0.07 19.49 -9.22
CA PRO A 77 -0.53 20.25 -10.31
C PRO A 77 -2.01 19.84 -10.44
N LEU A 78 -2.90 20.83 -10.43
CA LEU A 78 -4.35 20.65 -10.63
C LEU A 78 -4.67 19.95 -11.95
#